data_AF-A0A550GHH2-F1
#
_entry.id   AF-A0A550GHH2-F1
#
_cell.length_a   1.000
_cell.length_b   1.000
_cell.length_c   1.000
_cell.angle_alpha   90.00
_cell.angle_beta   90.00
_cell.angle_gamma   90.00
#
_symmetry.space_group_name_H-M   'P 1'
#
loop_
_entity.id
_entity.type
_entity.pdbx_description
1 polymer ?
#
loop_
_entity_poly.entity_id
_entity_poly.type
_entity_poly.pdbx_seq_one_letter_code
_entity_poly.pdbx_strand_id
1 'polypeptide(L)'
;MNTKMLATTIVFAALTVALNPAISGIGIPAPYAPYLIYGLWEIPIVAAFLLISPTSAVAISLVNATVLFALFPGSLPMGPFYNLIAIFSMLLG
;
A
#
# COMPACT_ATOMS: atom_id res chain seq x y z
N MET A 1 8.05 -14.05 -13.85
CA MET A 1 8.38 -12.61 -13.82
C MET A 1 9.79 -12.42 -14.37
N ASN A 2 10.02 -11.50 -15.31
CA ASN A 2 11.38 -11.23 -15.81
C ASN A 2 12.10 -10.20 -14.91
N THR A 3 13.40 -10.05 -15.07
CA THR A 3 14.23 -9.17 -14.21
C THR A 3 13.82 -7.71 -14.29
N LYS A 4 13.42 -7.21 -15.47
CA LYS A 4 12.95 -5.82 -15.63
C LYS A 4 11.67 -5.56 -14.85
N MET A 5 10.69 -6.45 -14.98
CA MET A 5 9.42 -6.40 -14.25
C MET A 5 9.64 -6.50 -12.74
N LEU A 6 10.52 -7.39 -12.30
CA LEU A 6 10.91 -7.50 -10.89
C LEU A 6 11.53 -6.18 -10.38
N ALA A 7 12.50 -5.62 -11.11
CA ALA A 7 13.15 -4.36 -10.73
C ALA A 7 12.13 -3.21 -10.62
N THR A 8 11.24 -3.06 -11.60
CA THR A 8 10.18 -2.03 -11.53
C THR A 8 9.22 -2.30 -10.37
N THR A 9 8.86 -3.56 -10.10
CA THR A 9 8.01 -3.93 -8.95
C THR A 9 8.67 -3.53 -7.63
N ILE A 10 9.98 -3.74 -7.48
CA ILE A 10 10.74 -3.33 -6.29
C ILE A 10 10.74 -1.81 -6.13
N VAL A 11 10.94 -1.04 -7.21
CA VAL A 11 10.90 0.43 -7.16
C VAL A 11 9.53 0.92 -6.71
N PHE A 12 8.46 0.34 -7.26
CA PHE A 12 7.09 0.69 -6.86
C PHE A 12 6.77 0.26 -5.43
N ALA A 13 7.29 -0.88 -4.96
CA ALA A 13 7.18 -1.28 -3.56
C ALA A 13 7.87 -0.28 -2.62
N ALA A 14 9.11 0.11 -2.94
CA ALA A 14 9.83 1.12 -2.17
C ALA A 14 9.10 2.46 -2.16
N LEU A 15 8.52 2.87 -3.29
CA LEU A 15 7.74 4.11 -3.39
C LEU A 15 6.45 4.06 -2.56
N THR A 16 5.69 2.97 -2.63
CA THR A 16 4.50 2.76 -1.77
C THR A 16 4.87 2.86 -0.30
N VAL A 17 5.93 2.18 0.13
CA VAL A 17 6.39 2.24 1.52
C VAL A 17 6.81 3.66 1.90
N ALA A 18 7.60 4.34 1.07
CA ALA A 18 8.07 5.69 1.34
C ALA A 18 6.93 6.71 1.43
N LEU A 19 5.85 6.54 0.64
CA LEU A 19 4.68 7.42 0.65
C LEU A 19 3.69 7.12 1.78
N ASN A 20 3.84 6.00 2.47
CA ASN A 20 2.98 5.64 3.58
C ASN A 20 3.03 6.72 4.68
N PRO A 21 1.89 7.20 5.22
CA PRO A 21 1.84 8.29 6.21
C PRO A 21 2.68 8.00 7.45
N ALA A 22 2.84 6.72 7.80
CA ALA A 22 3.72 6.27 8.87
C ALA A 22 5.18 6.75 8.70
N ILE A 23 5.62 6.88 7.45
CA ILE A 23 6.99 7.20 7.06
C ILE A 23 7.07 8.61 6.49
N SER A 24 6.15 8.98 5.60
CA SER A 24 6.14 10.29 4.94
C SER A 24 5.62 11.42 5.82
N GLY A 25 4.79 11.12 6.83
CA GLY A 25 4.02 12.10 7.58
C GLY A 25 2.90 12.76 6.76
N ILE A 26 2.68 12.34 5.51
CA ILE A 26 1.69 12.89 4.60
C ILE A 26 0.43 12.04 4.68
N GLY A 27 -0.54 12.50 5.46
CA GLY A 27 -1.86 11.88 5.52
C GLY A 27 -2.89 12.79 6.16
N ILE A 28 -4.15 12.62 5.78
CA ILE A 28 -5.27 13.41 6.31
C ILE A 28 -6.25 12.45 7.00
N PRO A 29 -6.54 12.62 8.31
CA PRO A 29 -7.50 11.77 8.99
C PRO A 29 -8.92 12.00 8.45
N ALA A 30 -9.70 10.93 8.36
CA ALA A 30 -11.07 11.03 7.87
C ALA A 30 -11.96 11.82 8.86
N PRO A 31 -12.85 12.72 8.39
CA PRO A 31 -13.64 13.61 9.25
C PRO A 31 -14.49 12.93 10.34
N TYR A 32 -15.06 11.76 10.05
CA TYR A 32 -15.97 11.03 10.95
C TYR A 32 -15.34 9.76 11.55
N ALA A 33 -14.10 9.43 11.17
CA ALA A 33 -13.39 8.23 11.61
C ALA A 33 -11.87 8.48 11.60
N PRO A 34 -11.31 9.24 12.56
CA PRO A 34 -9.93 9.74 12.51
C PRO A 34 -8.83 8.67 12.53
N TYR A 35 -9.19 7.41 12.84
CA TYR A 35 -8.31 6.26 12.75
C TYR A 35 -8.10 5.76 11.31
N LEU A 36 -8.92 6.24 10.36
CA LEU A 36 -8.71 6.07 8.93
C LEU A 36 -7.91 7.27 8.41
N ILE A 37 -6.73 7.01 7.87
CA ILE A 37 -5.86 8.04 7.30
C ILE A 37 -5.92 7.91 5.79
N TYR A 38 -6.21 9.00 5.09
CA TYR A 38 -6.06 9.08 3.64
C TYR A 38 -4.63 9.49 3.29
N GLY A 39 -4.03 8.87 2.28
CA GLY A 39 -2.75 9.30 1.76
C GLY A 39 -2.49 8.80 0.35
N LEU A 40 -1.22 8.77 -0.04
CA LEU A 40 -0.81 8.62 -1.44
C LEU A 40 -0.17 7.26 -1.75
N TRP A 41 -0.05 6.37 -0.76
CA TRP A 41 0.72 5.13 -0.89
C TRP A 41 0.02 4.05 -1.72
N GLU A 42 -1.29 4.16 -1.90
CA GLU A 42 -2.07 3.31 -2.79
C GLU A 42 -1.82 3.63 -4.27
N ILE A 43 -1.41 4.86 -4.60
CA ILE A 43 -1.23 5.29 -6.00
C ILE A 43 -0.21 4.41 -6.74
N PRO A 44 1.00 4.12 -6.20
CA PRO A 44 1.91 3.19 -6.86
C PRO A 44 1.36 1.77 -6.95
N ILE A 45 0.54 1.30 -6.00
CA ILE A 45 -0.08 -0.04 -6.07
C ILE A 45 -1.03 -0.12 -7.28
N VAL A 46 -1.90 0.87 -7.41
CA VAL A 46 -2.85 0.97 -8.54
C VAL A 46 -2.11 1.12 -9.86
N ALA A 47 -1.08 1.98 -9.90
CA ALA A 47 -0.26 2.15 -11.10
C ALA A 47 0.49 0.86 -11.48
N ALA A 48 1.00 0.09 -10.52
CA ALA A 48 1.62 -1.20 -10.78
C ALA A 48 0.63 -2.24 -11.31
N PHE A 49 -0.61 -2.22 -10.82
CA PHE A 49 -1.68 -3.09 -11.30
C PHE A 49 -1.99 -2.83 -12.78
N LEU A 50 -2.12 -1.55 -13.14
CA LEU A 50 -2.49 -1.12 -14.49
C LEU A 50 -1.32 -1.19 -15.50
N LEU A 51 -0.10 -0.86 -15.07
CA LEU A 51 1.04 -0.63 -15.98
C LEU A 51 2.06 -1.77 -15.99
N ILE A 52 2.13 -2.60 -14.94
CA ILE A 52 3.15 -3.65 -14.80
C ILE A 52 2.49 -5.02 -14.92
N SER A 53 1.74 -5.43 -13.90
CA SER A 53 0.95 -6.67 -13.88
C SER A 53 0.10 -6.75 -12.62
N PRO A 54 -1.03 -7.49 -12.65
CA PRO A 54 -1.81 -7.79 -11.45
C PRO A 54 -0.98 -8.45 -10.34
N THR A 55 -0.09 -9.37 -10.71
CA THR A 55 0.79 -10.07 -9.77
C THR A 55 1.77 -9.12 -9.06
N SER A 56 2.26 -8.09 -9.76
CA SER A 56 3.13 -7.07 -9.16
C SER A 56 2.39 -6.25 -8.10
N ALA A 57 1.15 -5.84 -8.37
CA ALA A 57 0.34 -5.10 -7.40
C ALA A 57 0.03 -5.93 -6.15
N VAL A 58 -0.27 -7.22 -6.31
CA VAL A 58 -0.43 -8.15 -5.19
C VAL A 58 0.85 -8.26 -4.37
N ALA A 59 2.02 -8.41 -5.02
CA ALA A 59 3.29 -8.46 -4.31
C ALA A 59 3.57 -7.17 -3.53
N ILE A 60 3.36 -6.01 -4.16
CA ILE A 60 3.58 -4.69 -3.54
C ILE A 60 2.64 -4.49 -2.34
N SER A 61 1.37 -4.82 -2.48
CA SER A 61 0.37 -4.66 -1.40
C SER A 61 0.67 -5.58 -0.21
N LEU A 62 1.12 -6.81 -0.45
CA LEU A 62 1.60 -7.70 0.61
C LEU A 62 2.83 -7.13 1.32
N VAL A 63 3.81 -6.61 0.57
CA VAL A 63 4.98 -5.93 1.17
C VAL A 63 4.54 -4.74 2.01
N ASN A 64 3.68 -3.86 1.49
CA ASN A 64 3.14 -2.72 2.24
C ASN A 64 2.43 -3.17 3.53
N ALA A 65 1.62 -4.22 3.48
CA ALA A 65 0.94 -4.76 4.66
C ALA A 65 1.93 -5.28 5.71
N THR A 66 2.99 -6.00 5.30
CA THR A 66 4.03 -6.46 6.24
C THR A 66 4.81 -5.30 6.87
N VAL A 67 5.11 -4.26 6.10
CA VAL A 67 5.79 -3.06 6.60
C VAL A 67 4.91 -2.30 7.58
N LEU A 68 3.63 -2.10 7.25
CA LEU A 68 2.65 -1.51 8.16
C LEU A 68 2.55 -2.35 9.44
N PHE A 69 2.48 -3.66 9.34
CA PHE A 69 2.40 -4.53 10.52
C PHE A 69 3.62 -4.40 11.45
N ALA A 70 4.82 -4.27 10.87
CA ALA A 70 6.07 -4.18 11.62
C ALA A 70 6.37 -2.77 12.17
N LEU A 71 6.09 -1.72 11.40
CA LEU A 71 6.54 -0.36 11.70
C LEU A 71 5.41 0.55 12.17
N PHE A 72 4.18 0.30 11.74
CA PHE A 72 3.05 1.19 12.02
C PHE A 72 1.70 0.45 11.93
N PRO A 73 1.37 -0.38 12.93
CA PRO A 73 0.09 -1.10 12.93
C PRO A 73 -1.13 -0.16 13.05
N GLY A 74 -0.91 1.12 13.36
CA GLY A 74 -1.97 2.10 13.59
C GLY A 74 -2.57 1.98 14.99
N SER A 75 -3.77 2.54 15.18
CA SER A 75 -4.48 2.49 16.46
C SER A 75 -5.12 1.12 16.77
N LEU A 76 -5.27 0.27 15.75
CA LEU A 76 -5.82 -1.07 15.85
C LEU A 76 -4.79 -2.06 15.34
N PRO A 77 -4.42 -3.12 16.08
CA PRO A 77 -3.48 -4.14 15.60
C PRO A 77 -3.89 -4.80 14.27
N MET A 78 -5.19 -4.79 13.95
CA MET A 78 -5.75 -5.32 12.71
C MET A 78 -5.78 -4.31 11.55
N GLY A 79 -5.34 -3.07 11.77
CA GLY A 79 -5.29 -2.00 10.77
C GLY A 79 -4.64 -2.42 9.44
N PRO A 80 -3.47 -3.07 9.45
CA PRO A 80 -2.81 -3.52 8.22
C PRO A 80 -3.63 -4.54 7.42
N PHE A 81 -4.39 -5.42 8.08
CA PHE A 81 -5.28 -6.37 7.40
C PHE A 81 -6.46 -5.66 6.74
N TYR A 82 -7.07 -4.69 7.43
CA TYR A 82 -8.13 -3.88 6.84
C TYR A 82 -7.62 -3.09 5.64
N ASN A 83 -6.40 -2.54 5.71
CA ASN A 83 -5.79 -1.84 4.59
C ASN A 83 -5.56 -2.79 3.39
N LEU A 84 -5.03 -4.00 3.62
CA LEU A 84 -4.83 -4.99 2.57
C LEU A 84 -6.14 -5.40 1.89
N ILE A 85 -7.19 -5.66 2.67
CA ILE A 85 -8.52 -5.99 2.15
C ILE A 85 -9.08 -4.82 1.33
N ALA A 86 -8.97 -3.60 1.84
CA ALA A 86 -9.43 -2.40 1.12
C ALA A 86 -8.70 -2.22 -0.22
N ILE A 87 -7.38 -2.45 -0.25
CA ILE A 87 -6.60 -2.42 -1.50
C ILE A 87 -7.10 -3.49 -2.48
N PHE A 88 -7.29 -4.73 -2.03
CA PHE A 88 -7.77 -5.79 -2.92
C PHE A 88 -9.19 -5.53 -3.43
N SER A 89 -10.10 -5.08 -2.57
CA SER A 89 -11.43 -4.67 -3.00
C SER A 89 -11.37 -3.56 -4.04
N MET A 90 -10.53 -2.53 -3.83
CA MET A 90 -10.34 -1.44 -4.79
C MET A 90 -9.80 -1.94 -6.15
N LEU A 91 -8.87 -2.91 -6.15
CA LEU A 91 -8.30 -3.45 -7.38
C LEU A 91 -9.27 -4.38 -8.14
N LEU A 92 -10.23 -5.00 -7.46
CA LEU A 92 -11.19 -5.94 -8.05
C LEU A 92 -12.50 -5.28 -8.51
N GLY A 93 -12.82 -4.09 -7.99
CA GLY A 93 -14.08 -3.38 -8.26
C GLY A 93 -15.24 -3.90 -7.42
#